data_AF-A0A9D5UFW4-F1
#
_entry.id   AF-A0A9D5UFW4-F1
#
_cell.length_a   1.000
_cell.length_b   1.000
_cell.length_c   1.000
_cell.angle_alpha   90.00
_cell.angle_beta   90.00
_cell.angle_gamma   90.00
#
_symmetry.space_group_name_H-M   'P 1'
#
loop_
_entity.id
_entity.type
_entity.pdbx_description
1 polymer ?
#
loop_
_entity_poly.entity_id
_entity_poly.type
_entity_poly.pdbx_seq_one_letter_code
_entity_poly.pdbx_strand_id
1 'polypeptide(L)'
;MPARRASPVSTEPPLPYALARAALGAAVMGVGLGASVAVGIAAAELWGLDGFLARLVPALLVTALVVPTILFLRRRVDGRPLRGIGLVGPLAAVRTAVLGCGVVLAAALVVLGGATAAGWVTWRAVEAGDLLLFLGTNALIALLYEAVPEEISLRGYVLTTLRSRYARWVAILATTALFVAAASASVVVGAGLTRLLGVEPFPWGVVPPGEDPVSYAMLLVVFGLMLAYAREASRTGSVWTCVGAHLAFLTVNRVVLSAGGTGVEVDLASPDVLLLVPLYVGVAIVALAFLGERTPRPSPREVPRSA
;
A
#
# COMPACT_ATOMS: atom_id res chain seq x y z
N MET A 1 20.55 20.85 -50.20
CA MET A 1 20.85 20.86 -48.76
C MET A 1 19.68 20.21 -48.03
N PRO A 2 19.76 18.95 -47.57
CA PRO A 2 18.62 18.28 -46.96
C PRO A 2 18.40 18.80 -45.53
N ALA A 3 17.18 19.27 -45.25
CA ALA A 3 16.77 19.76 -43.95
C ALA A 3 16.89 18.64 -42.90
N ARG A 4 17.72 18.85 -41.87
CA ARG A 4 17.75 17.99 -40.68
C ARG A 4 16.35 18.00 -40.06
N ARG A 5 15.65 16.86 -40.09
CA ARG A 5 14.47 16.65 -39.27
C ARG A 5 14.88 16.86 -37.82
N ALA A 6 14.31 17.87 -37.16
CA ALA A 6 14.49 18.06 -35.74
C ALA A 6 14.02 16.79 -35.02
N SER A 7 14.92 16.17 -34.27
CA SER A 7 14.59 15.07 -33.38
C SER A 7 13.45 15.52 -32.45
N PRO A 8 12.41 14.71 -32.21
CA PRO A 8 11.36 15.08 -31.28
C PRO A 8 12.00 15.34 -29.91
N VAL A 9 11.83 16.55 -29.38
CA VAL A 9 12.24 16.90 -28.02
C VAL A 9 11.58 15.90 -27.07
N SER A 10 12.37 15.13 -26.33
CA SER A 10 11.82 14.14 -25.40
C SER A 10 10.98 14.87 -24.35
N THR A 11 9.68 14.58 -24.30
CA THR A 11 8.74 15.15 -23.31
C THR A 11 8.88 14.52 -21.92
N GLU A 12 9.92 13.72 -21.73
CA GLU A 12 10.19 13.03 -20.49
C GLU A 12 11.19 13.82 -19.61
N PRO A 13 10.99 13.82 -18.28
CA PRO A 13 11.85 14.55 -17.32
C PRO A 13 13.24 13.95 -17.19
N PRO A 14 14.37 14.68 -17.11
CA PRO A 14 15.69 14.08 -16.91
C PRO A 14 15.75 13.05 -15.76
N LEU A 15 16.63 12.06 -15.85
CA LEU A 15 16.70 10.92 -14.92
C LEU A 15 16.80 11.32 -13.43
N PRO A 16 17.63 12.31 -13.03
CA PRO A 16 17.66 12.81 -11.64
C PRO A 16 16.32 13.37 -11.17
N TYR A 17 15.57 13.97 -12.08
CA TYR A 17 14.29 14.61 -11.77
C TYR A 17 13.16 13.58 -11.61
N ALA A 18 13.22 12.46 -12.35
CA ALA A 18 12.31 11.33 -12.10
C ALA A 18 12.53 10.72 -10.71
N LEU A 19 13.79 10.56 -10.28
CA LEU A 19 14.11 10.08 -8.94
C LEU A 19 13.68 11.08 -7.86
N ALA A 20 13.92 12.38 -8.04
CA ALA A 20 13.49 13.41 -7.11
C ALA A 20 11.96 13.45 -6.94
N ARG A 21 11.20 13.35 -8.03
CA ARG A 21 9.72 13.25 -7.98
C ARG A 21 9.24 11.99 -7.27
N ALA A 22 9.89 10.85 -7.53
CA ALA A 22 9.61 9.59 -6.85
C ALA A 22 9.88 9.69 -5.34
N ALA A 23 11.02 10.25 -4.95
CA ALA A 23 11.36 10.50 -3.55
C ALA A 23 10.37 11.47 -2.89
N LEU A 24 9.94 12.53 -3.58
CA LEU A 24 8.93 13.46 -3.10
C LEU A 24 7.58 12.76 -2.83
N GLY A 25 7.12 11.89 -3.74
CA GLY A 25 5.89 11.13 -3.52
C GLY A 25 5.96 10.23 -2.28
N ALA A 26 7.08 9.51 -2.11
CA ALA A 26 7.31 8.70 -0.93
C ALA A 26 7.41 9.54 0.35
N ALA A 27 8.06 10.70 0.29
CA ALA A 27 8.15 11.64 1.41
C ALA A 27 6.77 12.19 1.80
N VAL A 28 5.92 12.55 0.83
CA VAL A 28 4.53 12.97 1.10
C VAL A 28 3.77 11.88 1.86
N MET A 29 3.94 10.61 1.50
CA MET A 29 3.34 9.50 2.23
C MET A 29 3.88 9.38 3.66
N GLY A 30 5.21 9.26 3.81
CA GLY A 30 5.83 9.05 5.11
C GLY A 30 5.58 10.20 6.08
N VAL A 31 5.80 11.45 5.64
CA VAL A 31 5.52 12.65 6.45
C VAL A 31 4.03 12.79 6.72
N GLY A 32 3.18 12.59 5.72
CA GLY A 32 1.73 12.71 5.86
C GLY A 32 1.16 11.71 6.86
N LEU A 33 1.63 10.46 6.84
CA LEU A 33 1.26 9.43 7.80
C LEU A 33 1.71 9.78 9.21
N GLY A 34 3.01 10.07 9.40
CA GLY A 34 3.56 10.42 10.71
C GLY A 34 2.90 11.64 11.34
N ALA A 35 2.65 12.69 10.54
CA ALA A 35 1.94 13.88 10.99
C ALA A 35 0.48 13.59 11.35
N SER A 36 -0.21 12.78 10.56
CA SER A 36 -1.61 12.42 10.83
C SER A 36 -1.74 11.57 12.09
N VAL A 37 -0.78 10.69 12.37
CA VAL A 37 -0.71 9.94 13.64
C VAL A 37 -0.53 10.89 14.81
N ALA A 38 0.47 11.78 14.77
CA ALA A 38 0.74 12.70 15.87
C ALA A 38 -0.44 13.65 16.15
N VAL A 39 -1.04 14.21 15.11
CA VAL A 39 -2.24 15.05 15.23
C VAL A 39 -3.44 14.23 15.69
N GLY A 40 -3.59 12.99 15.23
CA GLY A 40 -4.65 12.09 15.65
C GLY A 40 -4.59 11.75 17.13
N ILE A 41 -3.40 11.47 17.66
CA ILE A 41 -3.16 11.27 19.11
C ILE A 41 -3.56 12.53 19.88
N ALA A 42 -3.06 13.69 19.45
CA ALA A 42 -3.37 14.95 20.12
C ALA A 42 -4.87 15.29 20.12
N ALA A 43 -5.55 15.04 19.00
CA ALA A 43 -7.00 15.23 18.89
C ALA A 43 -7.77 14.25 19.78
N ALA A 44 -7.32 13.00 19.87
CA ALA A 44 -7.94 12.00 20.73
C ALA A 44 -7.80 12.36 22.21
N GLU A 45 -6.62 12.80 22.67
CA GLU A 45 -6.42 13.29 24.03
C GLU A 45 -7.27 14.53 24.33
N LEU A 46 -7.27 15.52 23.43
CA LEU A 46 -7.99 16.78 23.61
C LEU A 46 -9.51 16.60 23.69
N TRP A 47 -10.06 15.68 22.90
CA TRP A 47 -11.51 15.46 22.81
C TRP A 47 -11.98 14.21 23.57
N GLY A 48 -11.08 13.51 24.26
CA GLY A 48 -11.40 12.27 24.98
C GLY A 48 -11.93 11.17 24.07
N LEU A 49 -11.42 11.06 22.84
CA LEU A 49 -11.84 10.02 21.89
C LEU A 49 -11.13 8.70 22.18
N ASP A 50 -11.86 7.60 22.06
CA ASP A 50 -11.34 6.25 22.23
C ASP A 50 -11.76 5.31 21.07
N GLY A 51 -11.29 4.06 21.15
CA GLY A 51 -11.73 2.96 20.31
C GLY A 51 -11.73 3.24 18.81
N PHE A 52 -12.93 3.23 18.20
CA PHE A 52 -13.07 3.45 16.76
C PHE A 52 -12.81 4.90 16.35
N LEU A 53 -13.30 5.88 17.10
CA LEU A 53 -13.16 7.29 16.75
C LEU A 53 -11.71 7.76 16.81
N ALA A 54 -10.96 7.33 17.83
CA ALA A 54 -9.54 7.59 17.95
C ALA A 54 -8.72 7.05 16.76
N ARG A 55 -9.17 5.94 16.13
CA ARG A 55 -8.54 5.37 14.93
C ARG A 55 -9.02 6.05 13.64
N LEU A 56 -10.27 6.51 13.61
CA LEU A 56 -10.86 7.13 12.42
C LEU A 56 -10.25 8.51 12.12
N VAL A 57 -9.94 9.30 13.15
CA VAL A 57 -9.34 10.63 12.99
C VAL A 57 -8.03 10.59 12.19
N PRO A 58 -6.97 9.86 12.61
CA PRO A 58 -5.73 9.78 11.83
C PRO A 58 -5.95 9.17 10.44
N ALA A 59 -6.88 8.22 10.29
CA ALA A 59 -7.25 7.63 8.99
C ALA A 59 -7.81 8.67 8.00
N LEU A 60 -8.70 9.54 8.47
CA LEU A 60 -9.24 10.63 7.65
C LEU A 60 -8.16 11.66 7.32
N LEU A 61 -7.33 12.03 8.30
CA LEU A 61 -6.26 13.02 8.14
C LEU A 61 -5.25 12.59 7.07
N VAL A 62 -4.75 11.35 7.13
CA VAL A 62 -3.73 10.88 6.18
C VAL A 62 -4.28 10.83 4.75
N THR A 63 -5.50 10.32 4.54
CA THR A 63 -6.12 10.33 3.22
C THR A 63 -6.37 11.76 2.73
N ALA A 64 -6.92 12.64 3.58
CA ALA A 64 -7.22 14.02 3.22
C ALA A 64 -5.97 14.86 2.92
N LEU A 65 -4.81 14.48 3.48
CA LEU A 65 -3.53 15.14 3.22
C LEU A 65 -2.82 14.53 2.00
N VAL A 66 -2.57 13.22 2.03
CA VAL A 66 -1.72 12.53 1.04
C VAL A 66 -2.37 12.50 -0.33
N VAL A 67 -3.64 12.09 -0.42
CA VAL A 67 -4.30 11.87 -1.72
C VAL A 67 -4.39 13.18 -2.50
N PRO A 68 -4.97 14.28 -1.98
CA PRO A 68 -5.02 15.55 -2.71
C PRO A 68 -3.64 16.08 -3.10
N THR A 69 -2.64 15.92 -2.22
CA THR A 69 -1.26 16.35 -2.50
C THR A 69 -0.68 15.59 -3.70
N ILE A 70 -0.80 14.26 -3.74
CA ILE A 70 -0.32 13.45 -4.86
C ILE A 70 -1.09 13.77 -6.15
N LEU A 71 -2.41 13.96 -6.07
CA LEU A 71 -3.21 14.36 -7.24
C LEU A 71 -2.83 15.74 -7.76
N PHE A 72 -2.52 16.68 -6.87
CA PHE A 72 -2.02 18.01 -7.21
C PHE A 72 -0.64 17.93 -7.88
N LEU A 73 0.31 17.22 -7.27
CA LEU A 73 1.63 16.98 -7.86
C LEU A 73 1.49 16.40 -9.27
N ARG A 74 0.67 15.36 -9.43
CA ARG A 74 0.47 14.71 -10.73
C ARG A 74 -0.18 15.61 -11.78
N ARG A 75 -1.24 16.33 -11.42
CA ARG A 75 -2.07 17.06 -12.40
C ARG A 75 -1.58 18.48 -12.66
N ARG A 76 -1.10 19.18 -11.63
CA ARG A 76 -0.74 20.60 -11.70
C ARG A 76 0.76 20.81 -11.82
N VAL A 77 1.58 20.09 -11.06
CA VAL A 77 3.05 20.25 -11.11
C VAL A 77 3.64 19.47 -12.28
N ASP A 78 3.21 18.23 -12.47
CA ASP A 78 3.69 17.36 -13.53
C ASP A 78 3.00 17.59 -14.87
N GLY A 79 1.81 18.19 -14.87
CA GLY A 79 0.98 18.39 -16.07
C GLY A 79 0.54 17.09 -16.72
N ARG A 80 0.45 15.98 -15.97
CA ARG A 80 0.18 14.64 -16.50
C ARG A 80 -1.20 14.11 -16.08
N PRO A 81 -1.85 13.27 -16.91
CA PRO A 81 -3.17 12.76 -16.59
C PRO A 81 -3.15 11.79 -15.40
N LEU A 82 -4.24 11.81 -14.64
CA LEU A 82 -4.48 10.92 -13.48
C LEU A 82 -4.67 9.46 -13.90
N ARG A 83 -5.21 9.21 -15.09
CA ARG A 83 -5.29 7.85 -15.67
C ARG A 83 -3.92 7.18 -15.76
N GLY A 84 -2.86 7.97 -15.97
CA GLY A 84 -1.50 7.44 -16.04
C GLY A 84 -0.98 6.85 -14.73
N ILE A 85 -1.51 7.29 -13.57
CA ILE A 85 -1.18 6.68 -12.28
C ILE A 85 -2.10 5.49 -11.95
N GLY A 86 -3.00 5.07 -12.84
CA GLY A 86 -3.85 3.87 -12.64
C GLY A 86 -5.23 4.15 -12.03
N LEU A 87 -5.61 5.43 -11.93
CA LEU A 87 -6.97 5.82 -11.56
C LEU A 87 -7.91 5.58 -12.75
N VAL A 88 -8.82 4.63 -12.56
CA VAL A 88 -9.82 4.19 -13.54
C VAL A 88 -11.23 4.57 -13.10
N GLY A 89 -12.23 4.39 -13.96
CA GLY A 89 -13.64 4.65 -13.60
C GLY A 89 -14.16 3.74 -12.49
N PRO A 90 -15.25 4.10 -11.79
CA PRO A 90 -15.69 3.42 -10.56
C PRO A 90 -15.94 1.92 -10.70
N LEU A 91 -16.65 1.49 -11.74
CA LEU A 91 -16.91 0.06 -11.97
C LEU A 91 -15.61 -0.72 -12.22
N ALA A 92 -14.69 -0.13 -12.99
CA ALA A 92 -13.39 -0.74 -13.23
C ALA A 92 -12.56 -0.80 -11.95
N ALA A 93 -12.62 0.25 -11.11
CA ALA A 93 -11.94 0.31 -9.82
C ALA A 93 -12.39 -0.84 -8.91
N VAL A 94 -13.70 -0.99 -8.72
CA VAL A 94 -14.29 -2.09 -7.93
C VAL A 94 -13.86 -3.45 -8.49
N ARG A 95 -14.02 -3.67 -9.81
CA ARG A 95 -13.64 -4.95 -10.43
C ARG A 95 -12.16 -5.28 -10.20
N THR A 96 -11.27 -4.31 -10.36
CA THR A 96 -9.83 -4.54 -10.14
C THR A 96 -9.47 -4.69 -8.67
N ALA A 97 -10.16 -3.99 -7.76
CA ALA A 97 -9.99 -4.20 -6.32
C ALA A 97 -10.41 -5.61 -5.91
N VAL A 98 -11.56 -6.08 -6.40
CA VAL A 98 -12.01 -7.46 -6.18
C VAL A 98 -11.00 -8.47 -6.73
N LEU A 99 -10.40 -8.21 -7.90
CA LEU A 99 -9.34 -9.07 -8.45
C LEU A 99 -8.13 -9.15 -7.50
N GLY A 100 -7.58 -8.01 -7.09
CA GLY A 100 -6.42 -7.99 -6.20
C GLY A 100 -6.70 -8.63 -4.84
N CYS A 101 -7.86 -8.32 -4.27
CA CYS A 101 -8.34 -8.92 -3.03
C CYS A 101 -8.49 -10.44 -3.15
N GLY A 102 -9.19 -10.90 -4.20
CA GLY A 102 -9.44 -12.31 -4.44
C GLY A 102 -8.17 -13.13 -4.64
N VAL A 103 -7.16 -12.60 -5.33
CA VAL A 103 -5.88 -13.31 -5.51
C VAL A 103 -5.14 -13.48 -4.19
N VAL A 104 -5.07 -12.44 -3.35
CA VAL A 104 -4.40 -12.52 -2.04
C VAL A 104 -5.17 -13.44 -1.09
N LEU A 105 -6.50 -13.33 -1.03
CA LEU A 105 -7.34 -14.22 -0.23
C LEU A 105 -7.21 -15.68 -0.67
N ALA A 106 -7.17 -15.96 -1.97
CA ALA A 106 -6.98 -17.31 -2.47
C ALA A 106 -5.60 -17.87 -2.10
N ALA A 107 -4.53 -17.07 -2.21
CA ALA A 107 -3.20 -17.47 -1.79
C ALA A 107 -3.12 -17.75 -0.28
N ALA A 108 -3.71 -16.86 0.53
CA ALA A 108 -3.81 -17.03 1.97
C ALA A 108 -4.60 -18.29 2.33
N LEU A 109 -5.75 -18.53 1.69
CA LEU A 109 -6.57 -19.72 1.91
C LEU A 109 -5.81 -21.02 1.60
N VAL A 110 -5.05 -21.05 0.51
CA VAL A 110 -4.24 -22.23 0.15
C VAL A 110 -3.17 -22.50 1.20
N VAL A 111 -2.41 -21.48 1.59
CA VAL A 111 -1.28 -21.65 2.52
C VAL A 111 -1.76 -21.88 3.95
N LEU A 112 -2.68 -21.05 4.45
CA LEU A 112 -3.22 -21.19 5.81
C LEU A 112 -4.09 -22.43 5.94
N GLY A 113 -4.89 -22.77 4.92
CA GLY A 113 -5.68 -24.01 4.90
C GLY A 113 -4.79 -25.25 4.93
N GLY A 114 -3.68 -25.24 4.18
CA GLY A 114 -2.65 -26.28 4.27
C GLY A 114 -2.00 -26.36 5.65
N ALA A 115 -1.67 -25.22 6.25
CA ALA A 115 -1.10 -25.17 7.60
C ALA A 115 -2.09 -25.65 8.67
N THR A 116 -3.38 -25.34 8.53
CA THR A 116 -4.44 -25.88 9.39
C THR A 116 -4.57 -27.38 9.23
N ALA A 117 -4.55 -27.90 8.00
CA ALA A 117 -4.57 -29.34 7.75
C ALA A 117 -3.33 -30.06 8.33
N ALA A 118 -2.18 -29.39 8.36
CA ALA A 118 -0.95 -29.89 8.98
C ALA A 118 -0.91 -29.73 10.52
N GLY A 119 -1.93 -29.12 11.14
CA GLY A 119 -1.98 -28.86 12.58
C GLY A 119 -1.07 -27.72 13.06
N TRP A 120 -0.52 -26.90 12.16
CA TRP A 120 0.33 -25.76 12.51
C TRP A 120 -0.46 -24.52 12.93
N VAL A 121 -1.71 -24.43 12.49
CA VAL A 121 -2.64 -23.34 12.81
C VAL A 121 -3.94 -23.95 13.33
N THR A 122 -4.30 -23.64 14.57
CA THR A 122 -5.53 -24.14 15.20
C THR A 122 -6.50 -22.98 15.45
N TRP A 123 -7.71 -23.09 14.90
CA TRP A 123 -8.77 -22.10 15.09
C TRP A 123 -9.61 -22.52 16.30
N ARG A 124 -9.50 -21.77 17.40
CA ARG A 124 -10.13 -22.10 18.69
C ARG A 124 -11.58 -21.66 18.78
N ALA A 125 -11.84 -20.42 18.38
CA ALA A 125 -13.15 -19.82 18.42
C ALA A 125 -13.35 -18.87 17.23
N VAL A 126 -14.61 -18.79 16.77
CA VAL A 126 -15.04 -17.85 15.74
C VAL A 126 -16.38 -17.27 16.16
N GLU A 127 -16.35 -16.03 16.62
CA GLU A 127 -17.52 -15.23 16.98
C GLU A 127 -17.93 -14.39 15.77
N ALA A 128 -18.95 -14.86 15.05
CA ALA A 128 -19.32 -14.28 13.76
C ALA A 128 -19.71 -12.79 13.84
N GLY A 129 -20.36 -12.35 14.93
CA GLY A 129 -20.73 -10.96 15.13
C GLY A 129 -19.52 -10.04 15.24
N ASP A 130 -18.58 -10.42 16.10
CA ASP A 130 -17.33 -9.68 16.33
C ASP A 130 -16.42 -9.70 15.10
N LEU A 131 -16.36 -10.83 14.40
CA LEU A 131 -15.64 -10.91 13.12
C LEU A 131 -16.25 -10.00 12.07
N LEU A 132 -17.58 -9.96 11.92
CA LEU A 132 -18.22 -9.06 10.95
C LEU A 132 -18.00 -7.59 11.29
N LEU A 133 -18.09 -7.22 12.58
CA LEU A 133 -17.80 -5.87 13.04
C LEU A 133 -16.33 -5.50 12.82
N PHE A 134 -15.42 -6.41 13.14
CA PHE A 134 -13.99 -6.24 12.88
C PHE A 134 -13.73 -6.06 11.39
N LEU A 135 -14.27 -6.91 10.53
CA LEU A 135 -14.08 -6.81 9.07
C LEU A 135 -14.57 -5.47 8.53
N GLY A 136 -15.74 -5.00 8.96
CA GLY A 136 -16.28 -3.71 8.53
C GLY A 136 -15.43 -2.52 9.00
N THR A 137 -15.10 -2.48 10.30
CA THR A 137 -14.31 -1.39 10.89
C THR A 137 -12.86 -1.40 10.40
N ASN A 138 -12.22 -2.57 10.35
CA ASN A 138 -10.88 -2.76 9.81
C ASN A 138 -10.82 -2.37 8.33
N ALA A 139 -11.77 -2.79 7.51
CA ALA A 139 -11.76 -2.43 6.09
C ALA A 139 -11.85 -0.92 5.91
N LEU A 140 -12.72 -0.23 6.64
CA LEU A 140 -12.84 1.23 6.57
C LEU A 140 -11.56 1.93 7.02
N ILE A 141 -11.04 1.57 8.20
CA ILE A 141 -9.82 2.17 8.75
C ILE A 141 -8.62 1.87 7.85
N ALA A 142 -8.39 0.61 7.48
CA ALA A 142 -7.28 0.20 6.62
C ALA A 142 -7.35 0.87 5.24
N LEU A 143 -8.55 1.05 4.68
CA LEU A 143 -8.72 1.71 3.39
C LEU A 143 -8.27 3.17 3.46
N LEU A 144 -8.71 3.91 4.47
CA LEU A 144 -8.45 5.34 4.63
C LEU A 144 -7.05 5.61 5.20
N TYR A 145 -6.59 4.79 6.13
CA TYR A 145 -5.32 5.01 6.82
C TYR A 145 -4.12 4.54 6.00
N GLU A 146 -4.25 3.41 5.32
CA GLU A 146 -3.11 2.72 4.67
C GLU A 146 -3.35 2.57 3.17
N ALA A 147 -4.30 1.74 2.76
CA ALA A 147 -4.37 1.22 1.40
C ALA A 147 -4.58 2.32 0.33
N VAL A 148 -5.53 3.23 0.49
CA VAL A 148 -5.75 4.30 -0.50
C VAL A 148 -4.57 5.29 -0.57
N PRO A 149 -4.14 5.93 0.55
CA PRO A 149 -3.07 6.91 0.49
C PRO A 149 -1.73 6.29 0.04
N GLU A 150 -1.38 5.11 0.53
CA GLU A 150 -0.14 4.42 0.15
C GLU A 150 -0.16 4.00 -1.31
N GLU A 151 -1.23 3.35 -1.78
CA GLU A 151 -1.25 2.83 -3.15
C GLU A 151 -1.35 3.95 -4.19
N ILE A 152 -2.06 5.05 -3.90
CA ILE A 152 -2.08 6.21 -4.80
C ILE A 152 -0.71 6.89 -4.84
N SER A 153 -0.05 7.05 -3.69
CA SER A 153 1.28 7.65 -3.64
C SER A 153 2.34 6.76 -4.29
N LEU A 154 2.49 5.52 -3.80
CA LEU A 154 3.62 4.67 -4.14
C LEU A 154 3.40 3.92 -5.46
N ARG A 155 2.32 3.14 -5.58
CA ARG A 155 2.07 2.30 -6.78
C ARG A 155 1.46 3.13 -7.91
N GLY A 156 0.76 4.20 -7.55
CA GLY A 156 0.24 5.18 -8.47
C GLY A 156 1.33 6.12 -8.94
N TYR A 157 1.74 7.07 -8.11
CA TYR A 157 2.61 8.16 -8.55
C TYR A 157 4.10 7.79 -8.63
N VAL A 158 4.69 7.23 -7.57
CA VAL A 158 6.13 6.92 -7.49
C VAL A 158 6.53 5.88 -8.55
N LEU A 159 5.85 4.72 -8.57
CA LEU A 159 6.15 3.65 -9.53
C LEU A 159 5.96 4.11 -10.98
N THR A 160 4.88 4.83 -11.28
CA THR A 160 4.65 5.37 -12.63
C THR A 160 5.75 6.35 -13.04
N THR A 161 6.21 7.19 -12.11
CA THR A 161 7.29 8.15 -12.36
C THR A 161 8.59 7.43 -12.66
N LEU A 162 8.96 6.43 -11.84
CA LEU A 162 10.17 5.64 -12.06
C LEU A 162 10.11 4.85 -13.37
N ARG A 163 8.96 4.23 -13.68
CA ARG A 163 8.77 3.48 -14.94
C ARG A 163 8.86 4.32 -16.20
N SER A 164 8.70 5.64 -16.10
CA SER A 164 8.89 6.52 -17.25
C SER A 164 10.36 6.60 -17.67
N ARG A 165 11.31 6.26 -16.80
CA ARG A 165 12.75 6.41 -17.06
C ARG A 165 13.60 5.18 -16.81
N TYR A 166 13.13 4.27 -15.96
CA TYR A 166 13.87 3.08 -15.57
C TYR A 166 13.22 1.82 -16.14
N ALA A 167 14.04 0.78 -16.32
CA ALA A 167 13.53 -0.54 -16.63
C ALA A 167 12.52 -1.01 -15.57
N ARG A 168 11.58 -1.87 -15.97
CA ARG A 168 10.50 -2.39 -15.12
C ARG A 168 11.01 -2.85 -13.75
N TRP A 169 12.04 -3.69 -13.73
CA TRP A 169 12.55 -4.28 -12.49
C TRP A 169 13.21 -3.22 -11.58
N VAL A 170 13.95 -2.26 -12.15
CA VAL A 170 14.55 -1.15 -11.39
C VAL A 170 13.48 -0.30 -10.73
N ALA A 171 12.42 0.03 -11.48
CA ALA A 171 11.32 0.84 -10.94
C ALA A 171 10.58 0.11 -9.80
N ILE A 172 10.40 -1.21 -9.90
CA ILE A 172 9.80 -2.05 -8.85
C ILE A 172 10.69 -2.05 -7.60
N LEU A 173 12.00 -2.33 -7.74
CA LEU A 173 12.93 -2.35 -6.61
C LEU A 173 13.04 -0.97 -5.94
N ALA A 174 13.17 0.10 -6.74
CA ALA A 174 13.28 1.46 -6.22
C ALA A 174 12.00 1.92 -5.53
N THR A 175 10.80 1.62 -6.06
CA THR A 175 9.54 1.92 -5.36
C THR A 175 9.42 1.14 -4.06
N THR A 176 9.86 -0.12 -4.04
CA THR A 176 9.84 -0.96 -2.83
C THR A 176 10.79 -0.42 -1.76
N ALA A 177 11.99 0.01 -2.14
CA ALA A 177 12.91 0.67 -1.22
C ALA A 177 12.35 1.99 -0.68
N LEU A 178 11.72 2.80 -1.55
CA LEU A 178 11.05 4.04 -1.15
C LEU A 178 9.84 3.79 -0.22
N PHE A 179 9.14 2.67 -0.38
CA PHE A 179 8.06 2.27 0.52
C PHE A 179 8.59 1.96 1.92
N VAL A 180 9.67 1.18 2.04
CA VAL A 180 10.34 0.92 3.33
C VAL A 180 10.80 2.24 3.95
N ALA A 181 11.43 3.11 3.17
CA ALA A 181 11.87 4.42 3.66
C ALA A 181 10.71 5.32 4.11
N ALA A 182 9.58 5.31 3.40
CA ALA A 182 8.39 6.07 3.78
C ALA A 182 7.79 5.57 5.11
N ALA A 183 7.73 4.24 5.29
CA ALA A 183 7.29 3.64 6.55
C ALA A 183 8.20 4.07 7.72
N SER A 184 9.52 3.97 7.58
CA SER A 184 10.46 4.43 8.60
C SER A 184 10.37 5.95 8.84
N ALA A 185 10.20 6.75 7.79
CA ALA A 185 10.03 8.19 7.91
C ALA A 185 8.76 8.54 8.71
N SER A 186 7.66 7.79 8.55
CA SER A 186 6.43 8.03 9.30
C SER A 186 6.61 7.85 10.81
N VAL A 187 7.39 6.84 11.24
CA VAL A 187 7.73 6.59 12.64
C VAL A 187 8.54 7.76 13.21
N VAL A 188 9.58 8.19 12.49
CA VAL A 188 10.45 9.30 12.90
C VAL A 188 9.68 10.62 12.99
N VAL A 189 8.84 10.92 11.99
CA VAL A 189 8.02 12.13 11.95
C VAL A 189 6.98 12.11 13.07
N GLY A 190 6.30 10.98 13.28
CA GLY A 190 5.35 10.80 14.37
C GLY A 190 5.99 11.04 15.74
N ALA A 191 7.11 10.39 16.02
CA ALA A 191 7.86 10.54 17.27
C ALA A 191 8.34 11.97 17.54
N GLY A 192 8.76 12.69 16.50
CA GLY A 192 9.14 14.10 16.60
C GLY A 192 7.94 15.01 16.88
N LEU A 193 6.84 14.83 16.13
CA LEU A 193 5.68 15.70 16.22
C LEU A 193 4.89 15.49 17.51
N THR A 194 4.74 14.26 18.02
CA THR A 194 4.07 14.05 19.32
C THR A 194 4.79 14.78 20.46
N ARG A 195 6.12 14.83 20.42
CA ARG A 195 6.92 15.59 21.40
C ARG A 195 6.73 17.09 21.26
N LEU A 196 6.70 17.60 20.04
CA LEU A 196 6.46 19.02 19.77
C LEU A 196 5.04 19.46 20.19
N LEU A 197 4.06 18.56 20.06
CA LEU A 197 2.68 18.80 20.47
C LEU A 197 2.46 18.64 21.99
N GLY A 198 3.44 18.11 22.74
CA GLY A 198 3.35 17.91 24.18
C GLY A 198 2.38 16.80 24.60
N VAL A 199 2.10 15.85 23.70
CA VAL A 199 1.21 14.70 23.93
C VAL A 199 2.02 13.45 24.23
N GLU A 200 1.37 12.34 24.60
CA GLU A 200 2.06 11.09 24.91
C GLU A 200 3.06 10.72 23.79
N PRO A 201 4.37 10.64 24.09
CA PRO A 201 5.37 10.55 23.03
C PRO A 201 5.28 9.22 22.28
N PHE A 202 5.08 9.28 20.97
CA PHE A 202 5.30 8.12 20.12
C PHE A 202 6.78 7.69 20.23
N PRO A 203 7.10 6.40 20.44
CA PRO A 203 8.47 5.95 20.65
C PRO A 203 9.37 6.25 19.45
N TRP A 204 10.63 6.61 19.72
CA TRP A 204 11.63 6.77 18.67
C TRP A 204 12.02 5.41 18.09
N GLY A 205 12.18 5.37 16.77
CA GLY A 205 12.62 4.19 16.06
C GLY A 205 12.60 4.40 14.54
N VAL A 206 12.93 3.35 13.82
CA VAL A 206 12.77 3.27 12.35
C VAL A 206 11.67 2.29 11.94
N VAL A 207 11.05 1.65 12.92
CA VAL A 207 9.93 0.71 12.79
C VAL A 207 8.92 0.97 13.92
N PRO A 208 7.67 0.53 13.79
CA PRO A 208 6.67 0.67 14.84
C PRO A 208 7.15 0.06 16.18
N PRO A 209 6.67 0.59 17.33
CA PRO A 209 7.04 0.06 18.63
C PRO A 209 6.68 -1.42 18.78
N GLY A 210 7.62 -2.23 19.27
CA GLY A 210 7.43 -3.67 19.47
C GLY A 210 7.81 -4.54 18.26
N GLU A 211 8.10 -3.95 17.11
CA GLU A 211 8.52 -4.68 15.91
C GLU A 211 10.05 -4.86 15.85
N ASP A 212 10.48 -6.03 15.36
CA ASP A 212 11.89 -6.26 14.99
C ASP A 212 12.21 -5.56 13.66
N PRO A 213 13.25 -4.70 13.58
CA PRO A 213 13.54 -3.92 12.38
C PRO A 213 13.80 -4.76 11.13
N VAL A 214 14.46 -5.91 11.28
CA VAL A 214 14.82 -6.78 10.15
C VAL A 214 13.58 -7.48 9.62
N SER A 215 12.80 -8.08 10.51
CA SER A 215 11.56 -8.79 10.18
C SER A 215 10.53 -7.84 9.55
N TYR A 216 10.37 -6.64 10.11
CA TYR A 216 9.49 -5.61 9.57
C TYR A 216 9.93 -5.15 8.17
N ALA A 217 11.23 -4.88 7.97
CA ALA A 217 11.75 -4.50 6.66
C ALA A 217 11.58 -5.62 5.62
N MET A 218 11.84 -6.88 6.00
CA MET A 218 11.61 -8.04 5.13
C MET A 218 10.13 -8.15 4.72
N LEU A 219 9.22 -8.00 5.68
CA LEU A 219 7.78 -8.00 5.42
C LEU A 219 7.39 -6.90 4.44
N LEU A 220 7.83 -5.66 4.67
CA LEU A 220 7.56 -4.53 3.78
C LEU A 220 8.15 -4.72 2.38
N VAL A 221 9.32 -5.36 2.25
CA VAL A 221 9.90 -5.68 0.95
C VAL A 221 9.03 -6.68 0.20
N VAL A 222 8.69 -7.81 0.83
CA VAL A 222 7.89 -8.87 0.18
C VAL A 222 6.48 -8.35 -0.14
N PHE A 223 5.85 -7.65 0.79
CA PHE A 223 4.58 -6.96 0.57
C PHE A 223 4.68 -5.92 -0.55
N GLY A 224 5.76 -5.15 -0.56
CA GLY A 224 5.95 -4.09 -1.52
C GLY A 224 6.13 -4.59 -2.96
N LEU A 225 6.79 -5.74 -3.12
CA LEU A 225 6.89 -6.49 -4.37
C LEU A 225 5.52 -7.02 -4.82
N MET A 226 4.75 -7.62 -3.90
CA MET A 226 3.38 -8.10 -4.19
C MET A 226 2.51 -6.99 -4.79
N LEU A 227 2.51 -5.81 -4.17
CA LEU A 227 1.73 -4.67 -4.65
C LEU A 227 2.21 -4.14 -6.00
N ALA A 228 3.51 -4.22 -6.29
CA ALA A 228 4.05 -3.87 -7.59
C ALA A 228 3.59 -4.84 -8.69
N TYR A 229 3.49 -6.14 -8.40
CA TYR A 229 2.89 -7.12 -9.32
C TYR A 229 1.36 -6.97 -9.40
N ALA A 230 0.68 -6.65 -8.30
CA ALA A 230 -0.75 -6.33 -8.31
C ALA A 230 -1.07 -5.18 -9.27
N ARG A 231 -0.18 -4.17 -9.30
CA ARG A 231 -0.28 -3.02 -10.21
C ARG A 231 -0.22 -3.40 -11.68
N GLU A 232 0.37 -4.54 -12.01
CA GLU A 232 0.53 -5.05 -13.37
C GLU A 232 -0.47 -6.17 -13.72
N ALA A 233 -1.16 -6.74 -12.74
CA ALA A 233 -2.09 -7.85 -12.93
C ALA A 233 -3.40 -7.46 -13.66
N SER A 234 -3.66 -6.16 -13.84
CA SER A 234 -4.80 -5.65 -14.60
C SER A 234 -4.37 -4.86 -15.84
N ARG A 235 -5.20 -4.90 -16.88
CA ARG A 235 -4.90 -4.36 -18.21
C ARG A 235 -4.66 -2.86 -18.23
N THR A 236 -5.40 -2.16 -17.39
CA THR A 236 -5.27 -0.71 -17.17
C THR A 236 -4.14 -0.37 -16.22
N GLY A 237 -3.55 -1.39 -15.58
CA GLY A 237 -2.71 -1.24 -14.41
C GLY A 237 -3.43 -0.39 -13.37
N SER A 238 -4.51 -0.89 -12.80
CA SER A 238 -5.25 -0.09 -11.83
C SER A 238 -4.57 -0.12 -10.46
N VAL A 239 -4.43 1.05 -9.82
CA VAL A 239 -4.04 1.14 -8.40
C VAL A 239 -5.04 0.46 -7.49
N TRP A 240 -6.30 0.34 -7.92
CA TRP A 240 -7.33 -0.34 -7.14
C TRP A 240 -7.07 -1.84 -7.03
N THR A 241 -6.36 -2.45 -8.00
CA THR A 241 -5.85 -3.83 -7.84
C THR A 241 -4.91 -3.93 -6.63
N CYS A 242 -4.03 -2.94 -6.45
CA CYS A 242 -3.16 -2.86 -5.30
C CYS A 242 -3.95 -2.61 -4.02
N VAL A 243 -4.91 -1.68 -4.02
CA VAL A 243 -5.77 -1.38 -2.85
C VAL A 243 -6.49 -2.65 -2.38
N GLY A 244 -7.07 -3.42 -3.30
CA GLY A 244 -7.73 -4.69 -2.95
C GLY A 244 -6.76 -5.73 -2.38
N ALA A 245 -5.59 -5.89 -2.99
CA ALA A 245 -4.56 -6.80 -2.51
C ALA A 245 -4.01 -6.37 -1.13
N HIS A 246 -3.82 -5.07 -0.93
CA HIS A 246 -3.39 -4.44 0.31
C HIS A 246 -4.39 -4.72 1.43
N LEU A 247 -5.68 -4.44 1.20
CA LEU A 247 -6.73 -4.69 2.20
C LEU A 247 -6.86 -6.17 2.57
N ALA A 248 -6.76 -7.06 1.59
CA ALA A 248 -6.79 -8.50 1.86
C ALA A 248 -5.61 -8.93 2.73
N PHE A 249 -4.39 -8.46 2.41
CA PHE A 249 -3.20 -8.72 3.21
C PHE A 249 -3.36 -8.23 4.66
N LEU A 250 -3.77 -6.97 4.85
CA LEU A 250 -4.00 -6.43 6.20
C LEU A 250 -5.08 -7.20 6.95
N THR A 251 -6.17 -7.55 6.27
CA THR A 251 -7.28 -8.28 6.88
C THR A 251 -6.86 -9.67 7.32
N VAL A 252 -6.21 -10.44 6.45
CA VAL A 252 -5.72 -11.79 6.77
C VAL A 252 -4.77 -11.75 7.95
N ASN A 253 -3.74 -10.89 7.90
CA ASN A 253 -2.76 -10.83 8.98
C ASN A 253 -3.39 -10.36 10.28
N ARG A 254 -4.28 -9.37 10.26
CA ARG A 254 -4.91 -8.90 11.49
C ARG A 254 -5.86 -9.94 12.07
N VAL A 255 -6.61 -10.69 11.27
CA VAL A 255 -7.46 -11.78 11.78
C VAL A 255 -6.63 -12.90 12.41
N VAL A 256 -5.50 -13.26 11.79
CA VAL A 256 -4.69 -14.42 12.21
C VAL A 256 -3.68 -14.08 13.32
N LEU A 257 -3.14 -12.86 13.33
CA LEU A 257 -1.99 -12.49 14.16
C LEU A 257 -2.31 -11.45 15.25
N SER A 258 -3.47 -10.80 15.23
CA SER A 258 -3.80 -9.85 16.30
C SER A 258 -4.06 -10.59 17.61
N ALA A 259 -3.61 -10.01 18.72
CA ALA A 259 -3.77 -10.57 20.06
C ALA A 259 -5.23 -10.56 20.59
N GLY A 260 -6.21 -10.12 19.80
CA GLY A 260 -7.62 -10.08 20.18
C GLY A 260 -8.45 -9.04 19.42
N GLY A 261 -9.75 -8.98 19.70
CA GLY A 261 -10.68 -7.98 19.14
C GLY A 261 -11.12 -8.22 17.69
N THR A 262 -10.81 -9.40 17.14
CA THR A 262 -11.18 -9.83 15.78
C THR A 262 -12.38 -10.78 15.76
N GLY A 263 -12.83 -11.27 16.92
CA GLY A 263 -13.79 -12.37 17.02
C GLY A 263 -13.22 -13.72 16.58
N VAL A 264 -11.90 -13.85 16.37
CA VAL A 264 -11.26 -15.10 15.97
C VAL A 264 -10.06 -15.38 16.86
N GLU A 265 -10.05 -16.55 17.47
CA GLU A 265 -8.93 -17.03 18.27
C GLU A 265 -8.12 -18.06 17.48
N VAL A 266 -6.84 -17.79 17.30
CA VAL A 266 -5.92 -18.63 16.53
C VAL A 266 -4.69 -18.97 17.37
N ASP A 267 -4.43 -20.26 17.53
CA ASP A 267 -3.18 -20.76 18.11
C ASP A 267 -2.22 -21.17 16.99
N LEU A 268 -0.98 -20.71 17.09
CA LEU A 268 0.12 -21.12 16.23
C LEU A 268 0.96 -22.18 16.95
N ALA A 269 1.30 -23.26 16.26
CA ALA A 269 2.07 -24.37 16.84
C ALA A 269 3.50 -23.96 17.27
N SER A 270 4.08 -22.96 16.61
CA SER A 270 5.36 -22.36 16.96
C SER A 270 5.48 -20.94 16.39
N PRO A 271 6.44 -20.11 16.85
CA PRO A 271 6.70 -18.79 16.28
C PRO A 271 7.07 -18.83 14.79
N ASP A 272 7.69 -19.91 14.32
CA ASP A 272 8.11 -20.06 12.92
C ASP A 272 6.92 -20.11 11.94
N VAL A 273 5.72 -20.39 12.43
CA VAL A 273 4.46 -20.35 11.65
C VAL A 273 4.20 -18.94 11.09
N LEU A 274 4.81 -17.88 11.66
CA LEU A 274 4.78 -16.54 11.09
C LEU A 274 5.40 -16.47 9.67
N LEU A 275 6.27 -17.41 9.30
CA LEU A 275 6.81 -17.53 7.94
C LEU A 275 5.75 -17.91 6.90
N LEU A 276 4.55 -18.32 7.31
CA LEU A 276 3.42 -18.49 6.40
C LEU A 276 3.02 -17.17 5.74
N VAL A 277 3.27 -16.03 6.39
CA VAL A 277 2.97 -14.70 5.82
C VAL A 277 3.76 -14.44 4.55
N PRO A 278 5.11 -14.40 4.55
CA PRO A 278 5.87 -14.24 3.32
C PRO A 278 5.62 -15.38 2.32
N LEU A 279 5.28 -16.59 2.78
CA LEU A 279 4.95 -17.70 1.89
C LEU A 279 3.69 -17.44 1.06
N TYR A 280 2.56 -17.08 1.69
CA TYR A 280 1.33 -16.81 0.94
C TYR A 280 1.44 -15.54 0.10
N VAL A 281 2.20 -14.55 0.56
CA VAL A 281 2.50 -13.36 -0.26
C VAL A 281 3.33 -13.74 -1.49
N GLY A 282 4.28 -14.67 -1.35
CA GLY A 282 5.02 -15.26 -2.47
C GLY A 282 4.12 -15.95 -3.48
N VAL A 283 3.16 -16.76 -3.00
CA VAL A 283 2.14 -17.39 -3.86
C VAL A 283 1.29 -16.34 -4.58
N ALA A 284 0.88 -15.28 -3.88
CA ALA A 284 0.15 -14.16 -4.48
C ALA A 284 0.98 -13.43 -5.55
N ILE A 285 2.28 -13.20 -5.30
CA ILE A 285 3.20 -12.61 -6.29
C ILE A 285 3.22 -13.44 -7.57
N VAL A 286 3.39 -14.76 -7.46
CA VAL A 286 3.41 -15.66 -8.63
C VAL A 286 2.10 -15.59 -9.41
N ALA A 287 0.96 -15.64 -8.70
CA ALA A 287 -0.36 -15.55 -9.33
C ALA A 287 -0.58 -14.20 -10.05
N LEU A 288 -0.22 -13.08 -9.40
CA LEU A 288 -0.35 -11.74 -9.97
C LEU A 288 0.60 -11.54 -11.17
N ALA A 289 1.83 -12.04 -11.08
CA ALA A 289 2.79 -12.00 -12.19
C ALA A 289 2.25 -12.75 -13.42
N PHE A 290 1.71 -13.96 -13.20
CA PHE A 290 1.11 -14.76 -14.26
C PHE A 290 -0.11 -14.09 -14.91
N LEU A 291 -0.98 -13.47 -14.11
CA LEU A 291 -2.10 -12.68 -14.62
C LEU A 291 -1.62 -11.48 -15.45
N GLY A 292 -0.55 -10.81 -14.99
CA GLY A 292 0.05 -9.68 -15.68
C GLY A 292 0.67 -10.04 -17.04
N GLU A 293 1.29 -11.21 -17.16
CA GLU A 293 1.85 -11.72 -18.42
C GLU A 293 0.78 -12.05 -19.45
N ARG A 294 -0.35 -12.59 -18.99
CA ARG A 294 -1.49 -12.95 -19.86
C ARG A 294 -2.33 -11.77 -20.31
N THR A 295 -2.11 -10.60 -19.73
CA THR A 295 -2.92 -9.42 -19.97
C THR A 295 -2.36 -8.61 -21.15
N PRO A 296 -3.05 -8.54 -22.31
CA PRO A 296 -2.50 -7.85 -23.48
C PRO A 296 -2.41 -6.35 -23.21
N ARG A 297 -1.20 -5.80 -23.32
CA ARG A 297 -0.95 -4.36 -23.16
C ARG A 297 -1.49 -3.61 -24.39
N PRO A 298 -2.19 -2.46 -24.22
CA PRO A 298 -2.62 -1.65 -25.35
C PRO A 298 -1.41 -1.30 -26.22
N SER A 299 -1.56 -1.36 -27.53
CA SER A 299 -0.48 -0.94 -28.43
C SER A 299 -0.26 0.58 -28.26
N PRO A 300 0.97 1.10 -28.45
CA PRO A 300 1.25 2.54 -28.39
C PRO A 300 0.39 3.40 -29.34
N ARG A 301 -0.30 2.77 -30.31
CA ARG A 301 -1.15 3.41 -31.31
C ARG A 301 -2.61 3.57 -30.87
N GLU A 302 -3.04 2.92 -29.79
CA GLU A 302 -4.43 2.94 -29.32
C GLU A 302 -4.71 3.94 -28.21
N VAL A 303 -3.72 4.73 -27.78
CA VAL A 303 -3.98 5.84 -26.86
C VAL A 303 -4.52 7.01 -27.68
N PRO A 304 -5.82 7.36 -27.58
CA PRO A 304 -6.33 8.54 -28.26
C PRO A 304 -5.58 9.75 -27.71
N ARG A 305 -4.98 10.53 -28.60
CA ARG A 305 -4.51 11.87 -28.25
C ARG A 305 -5.77 12.72 -28.02
N SER A 306 -5.94 13.27 -26.82
CA SER A 306 -7.07 14.08 -26.31
C SER A 306 -8.23 13.26 -25.72
N ALA A 307 -8.86 13.64 -24.60
CA ALA A 307 -9.09 14.98 -24.02
C ALA A 307 -8.64 15.14 -22.55
#